data_AF-A0A4Z2CRU9-F1
#
_entry.id   AF-A0A4Z2CRU9-F1
#
_cell.length_a   1.000
_cell.length_b   1.000
_cell.length_c   1.000
_cell.angle_alpha   90.00
_cell.angle_beta   90.00
_cell.angle_gamma   90.00
#
_symmetry.space_group_name_H-M   'P 1'
#
loop_
_entity.id
_entity.type
_entity.pdbx_description
1 polymer ?
#
loop_
_entity_poly.entity_id
_entity_poly.type
_entity_poly.pdbx_seq_one_letter_code
_entity_poly.pdbx_strand_id
1 'polypeptide(L)'
;MSAMNIETLENRLCELERLVFGCNKPVRKSTFECEKNLVDQLYELYSAMSVAEKRSVSSKLLSRINEIQKYIDPNFMEDDILLTKSKIEIILAQKDRIQNIGNDLENISKLRDCLNHPAFGEISTLKKKFEDLRMVHNDQYAVSEKLIADTQALLNTYHNLIRDTSKLFIYWNLRVSATTTSMSPCDE
;
A
#
# COMPACT_ATOMS: atom_id res chain seq x y z
N MET A 1 -23.79 21.19 1.68
CA MET A 1 -22.98 20.97 2.91
C MET A 1 -23.43 21.83 4.12
N SER A 2 -24.51 22.62 4.06
CA SER A 2 -24.97 23.42 5.22
C SER A 2 -26.04 22.71 6.08
N ALA A 3 -26.90 21.89 5.46
CA ALA A 3 -28.02 21.22 6.13
C ALA A 3 -27.58 20.22 7.23
N MET A 4 -26.47 19.50 7.04
CA MET A 4 -25.96 18.51 8.00
C MET A 4 -25.50 19.15 9.32
N ASN A 5 -25.11 20.43 9.30
CA ASN A 5 -24.73 21.18 10.51
C ASN A 5 -25.95 21.68 11.30
N ILE A 6 -27.07 21.97 10.62
CA ILE A 6 -28.31 22.40 11.29
C ILE A 6 -28.96 21.21 11.99
N GLU A 7 -29.02 20.07 11.31
CA GLU A 7 -29.64 18.84 11.82
C GLU A 7 -28.87 18.25 13.02
N THR A 8 -27.53 18.32 12.99
CA THR A 8 -26.71 17.93 14.14
C THR A 8 -26.87 18.88 15.33
N LEU A 9 -27.09 20.17 15.08
CA LEU A 9 -27.35 21.15 16.13
C LEU A 9 -28.74 20.95 16.74
N GLU A 10 -29.76 20.69 15.93
CA GLU A 10 -31.11 20.37 16.39
C GLU A 10 -31.15 19.09 17.23
N ASN A 11 -30.46 18.03 16.80
CA ASN A 11 -30.36 16.79 17.59
C ASN A 11 -29.69 17.02 18.95
N ARG A 12 -28.63 17.85 19.00
CA ARG A 12 -27.98 18.21 20.26
C ARG A 12 -28.86 19.09 21.15
N LEU A 13 -29.63 20.00 20.55
CA LEU A 13 -30.58 20.84 21.28
C LEU A 13 -31.68 19.97 21.90
N CYS A 14 -32.26 19.04 21.14
CA CYS A 14 -33.26 18.10 21.65
C CYS A 14 -32.71 17.24 22.80
N GLU A 15 -31.46 16.79 22.71
CA GLU A 15 -30.78 16.06 23.79
C GLU A 15 -30.60 16.92 25.05
N LEU A 16 -30.19 18.19 24.90
CA LEU A 16 -30.07 19.12 26.02
C LEU A 16 -31.42 19.46 26.65
N GLU A 17 -32.44 19.70 25.84
CA GLU A 17 -33.80 19.94 26.30
C GLU A 17 -34.34 18.72 27.06
N ARG A 18 -34.07 17.51 26.56
CA ARG A 18 -34.42 16.26 27.23
C ARG A 18 -33.73 16.11 28.58
N LEU A 19 -32.45 16.46 28.68
CA LEU A 19 -31.70 16.38 29.93
C LEU A 19 -32.17 17.40 30.97
N VAL A 20 -32.56 18.60 30.54
CA VAL A 20 -32.96 19.70 31.43
C VAL A 20 -34.42 19.61 31.84
N PHE A 21 -35.33 19.31 30.90
CA PHE A 21 -36.79 19.29 31.14
C PHE A 21 -37.37 17.88 31.33
N GLY A 22 -36.58 16.83 31.08
CA GLY A 22 -36.97 15.42 31.21
C GLY A 22 -37.85 14.91 30.06
N CYS A 23 -38.00 13.59 29.95
CA CYS A 23 -38.70 12.93 28.83
C CYS A 23 -40.21 13.18 28.76
N ASN A 24 -40.81 13.86 29.74
CA ASN A 24 -42.26 14.07 29.81
C ASN A 24 -42.59 15.43 30.42
N LYS A 25 -42.68 16.47 29.60
CA LYS A 25 -43.62 17.58 29.79
C LYS A 25 -43.75 18.37 28.48
N PRO A 26 -44.93 18.36 27.82
CA PRO A 26 -45.25 19.46 26.92
C PRO A 26 -45.30 20.74 27.76
N VAL A 27 -44.84 21.85 27.18
CA VAL A 27 -44.87 23.20 27.78
C VAL A 27 -46.27 23.50 28.34
N ARG A 28 -46.51 23.14 29.60
CA ARG A 28 -47.76 23.46 30.31
C ARG A 28 -47.60 24.87 30.83
N LYS A 29 -48.25 25.81 30.15
CA LYS A 29 -48.63 27.10 30.75
C LYS A 29 -49.61 26.79 31.89
N SER A 30 -49.13 26.69 33.13
CA SER A 30 -50.00 26.76 34.30
C SER A 30 -49.25 27.33 35.51
N THR A 31 -49.51 28.62 35.75
CA THR A 31 -49.95 29.17 37.03
C THR A 31 -49.58 28.43 38.33
N PHE A 32 -48.90 29.17 39.21
CA PHE A 32 -48.70 28.94 40.66
C PHE A 32 -47.82 27.74 41.03
N GLU A 33 -46.52 27.93 41.07
CA GLU A 33 -45.68 28.22 42.25
C GLU A 33 -44.25 28.34 41.73
N CYS A 34 -43.43 29.17 42.37
CA CYS A 34 -42.09 29.54 41.92
C CYS A 34 -41.24 28.30 41.55
N GLU A 35 -41.17 27.95 40.26
CA GLU A 35 -40.11 27.08 39.73
C GLU A 35 -38.82 27.85 39.95
N LYS A 36 -38.18 27.65 41.10
CA LYS A 36 -36.86 28.20 41.40
C LYS A 36 -35.98 27.95 40.18
N ASN A 37 -35.28 28.98 39.72
CA ASN A 37 -34.38 28.85 38.57
C ASN A 37 -33.48 27.64 38.79
N LEU A 38 -33.18 26.85 37.75
CA LEU A 38 -32.28 25.68 37.89
C LEU A 38 -30.96 26.07 38.56
N VAL A 39 -30.50 27.29 38.31
CA VAL A 39 -29.31 27.86 38.97
C VAL A 39 -29.52 28.01 40.47
N ASP A 40 -30.69 28.47 40.91
CA ASP A 40 -31.03 28.60 42.34
C ASP A 40 -31.16 27.22 43.00
N GLN A 41 -31.74 26.24 42.30
CA GLN A 41 -31.81 24.85 42.79
C GLN A 41 -30.42 24.22 42.89
N LEU A 42 -29.55 24.47 41.90
CA LEU A 42 -28.16 24.01 41.91
C LEU A 42 -27.37 24.67 43.04
N TYR A 43 -27.63 25.96 43.31
CA TYR A 43 -27.03 26.70 44.41
C TYR A 43 -27.53 26.19 45.77
N GLU A 44 -28.82 25.88 45.91
CA GLU A 44 -29.36 25.22 47.10
C GLU A 44 -28.71 23.85 47.31
N LEU A 45 -28.58 23.05 46.25
CA LEU A 45 -27.91 21.74 46.32
C LEU A 45 -26.43 21.88 46.70
N TYR A 46 -25.73 22.85 46.11
CA TYR A 46 -24.33 23.15 46.39
C TYR A 46 -24.13 23.63 47.83
N SER A 47 -25.00 24.52 48.32
CA SER A 47 -24.96 24.98 49.71
C SER A 47 -25.25 23.85 50.70
N ALA A 48 -26.21 22.96 50.39
CA ALA A 48 -26.48 21.76 51.17
C ALA A 48 -25.30 20.78 51.15
N MET A 49 -24.63 20.64 50.01
CA MET A 49 -23.41 19.83 49.86
C MET A 49 -22.25 20.41 50.66
N SER A 50 -22.03 21.72 50.62
CA SER A 50 -21.00 22.41 51.41
C SER A 50 -21.26 22.30 52.92
N VAL A 51 -22.53 22.33 53.35
CA VAL A 51 -22.90 22.05 54.75
C VAL A 51 -22.68 20.58 55.11
N ALA A 52 -22.95 19.65 54.19
CA ALA A 52 -22.68 18.23 54.39
C ALA A 52 -21.16 17.95 54.47
N GLU A 53 -20.33 18.62 53.67
CA GLU A 53 -18.86 18.52 53.72
C GLU A 53 -18.27 18.94 55.06
N LYS A 54 -18.93 19.84 55.80
CA LYS A 54 -18.53 20.19 57.18
C LYS A 54 -18.76 19.06 58.18
N ARG A 55 -19.57 18.05 57.83
CA ARG A 55 -19.76 16.84 58.65
C ARG A 55 -18.69 15.81 58.30
N SER A 56 -17.94 15.35 59.30
CA SER A 56 -16.77 14.47 59.13
C SER A 56 -17.08 13.16 58.40
N VAL A 57 -18.28 12.59 58.55
CA VAL A 57 -18.71 11.34 57.89
C VAL A 57 -19.00 11.56 56.41
N SER A 58 -19.75 12.62 56.09
CA SER A 58 -20.13 12.97 54.71
C SER A 58 -18.92 13.44 53.91
N SER A 59 -18.00 14.20 54.53
CA SER A 59 -16.71 14.59 53.92
C SER A 59 -15.87 13.38 53.48
N LYS A 60 -15.74 12.38 54.37
CA LYS A 60 -15.02 11.13 54.05
C LYS A 60 -15.69 10.38 52.91
N LEU A 61 -17.02 10.30 52.90
CA LEU A 61 -17.76 9.60 51.85
C LEU A 61 -17.65 10.32 50.49
N LEU A 62 -17.79 11.66 50.47
CA LEU A 62 -17.62 12.47 49.26
C LEU A 62 -16.20 12.40 48.72
N SER A 63 -15.18 12.40 49.59
CA SER A 63 -13.78 12.22 49.17
C SER A 63 -13.52 10.88 48.50
N ARG A 64 -14.33 9.87 48.84
CA ARG A 64 -14.22 8.49 48.33
C ARG A 64 -15.20 8.20 47.19
N ILE A 65 -15.98 9.17 46.74
CA ILE A 65 -17.04 8.95 45.75
C ILE A 65 -16.48 8.48 44.40
N ASN A 66 -15.32 9.02 44.00
CA ASN A 66 -14.61 8.59 42.80
C ASN A 66 -14.10 7.14 42.92
N GLU A 67 -13.65 6.74 44.11
CA GLU A 67 -13.21 5.37 44.37
C GLU A 67 -14.39 4.41 44.37
N ILE A 68 -15.52 4.79 44.98
CA ILE A 68 -16.76 4.01 44.98
C ILE A 68 -17.30 3.85 43.56
N GLN A 69 -17.28 4.92 42.76
CA GLN A 69 -17.71 4.89 41.36
C GLN A 69 -16.84 3.94 40.52
N LYS A 70 -15.55 3.81 40.87
CA LYS A 70 -14.65 2.81 40.31
C LYS A 70 -15.13 1.37 40.60
N TYR A 71 -15.54 1.07 41.84
CA TYR A 71 -16.04 -0.26 42.22
C TYR A 71 -17.46 -0.57 41.70
N ILE A 72 -18.19 0.44 41.24
CA ILE A 72 -19.53 0.28 40.62
C ILE A 72 -19.39 -0.08 39.13
N ASP A 73 -18.26 0.24 38.50
CA ASP A 73 -18.00 -0.15 37.11
C ASP A 73 -17.87 -1.68 37.01
N PRO A 74 -18.76 -2.37 36.26
CA PRO A 74 -18.72 -3.82 36.09
C PRO A 74 -17.36 -4.32 35.56
N ASN A 75 -16.67 -3.50 34.77
CA ASN A 75 -15.40 -3.85 34.15
C ASN A 75 -14.21 -3.63 35.09
N PHE A 76 -14.37 -2.88 36.19
CA PHE A 76 -13.23 -2.54 37.05
C PHE A 76 -12.64 -3.74 37.77
N MET A 77 -13.46 -4.76 38.05
CA MET A 77 -12.98 -5.99 38.68
C MET A 77 -12.62 -7.07 37.66
N GLU A 78 -13.10 -7.03 36.41
CA GLU A 78 -12.86 -8.11 35.44
C GLU A 78 -11.37 -8.32 35.11
N ASP A 79 -10.58 -7.23 35.06
CA ASP A 79 -9.14 -7.30 34.76
C ASP A 79 -8.32 -8.06 35.82
N ASP A 80 -8.74 -7.98 37.09
CA ASP A 80 -8.12 -8.68 38.23
C ASP A 80 -8.84 -9.99 38.61
N ILE A 81 -10.13 -10.15 38.26
CA ILE A 81 -10.94 -11.34 38.57
C ILE A 81 -10.50 -12.56 37.78
N LEU A 82 -9.87 -12.38 36.61
CA LEU A 82 -9.42 -13.53 35.84
C LEU A 82 -8.30 -14.24 36.62
N LEU A 83 -8.69 -15.27 37.38
CA LEU A 83 -7.78 -16.08 38.20
C LEU A 83 -6.58 -16.49 37.35
N THR A 84 -5.40 -16.50 37.96
CA THR A 84 -4.16 -16.93 37.30
C THR A 84 -4.33 -18.29 36.61
N LYS A 85 -5.14 -19.18 37.18
CA LYS A 85 -5.51 -20.46 36.57
C LYS A 85 -6.27 -20.31 35.25
N SER A 86 -7.28 -19.42 35.19
CA SER A 86 -8.04 -19.13 33.97
C SER A 86 -7.16 -18.46 32.90
N LYS A 87 -6.24 -17.57 33.29
CA LYS A 87 -5.23 -16.99 32.37
C LYS A 87 -4.38 -18.08 31.73
N ILE A 88 -3.90 -19.05 32.52
CA ILE A 88 -3.11 -20.18 32.03
C ILE A 88 -3.94 -21.06 31.09
N GLU A 89 -5.17 -21.39 31.44
CA GLU A 89 -6.06 -22.19 30.59
C GLU A 89 -6.34 -21.52 29.24
N ILE A 90 -6.55 -20.20 29.22
CA ILE A 90 -6.73 -19.43 27.98
C ILE A 90 -5.45 -19.46 27.12
N ILE A 91 -4.28 -19.27 27.71
CA ILE A 91 -2.99 -19.33 26.99
C ILE A 91 -2.78 -20.74 26.40
N LEU A 92 -3.06 -21.79 27.17
CA LEU A 92 -2.94 -23.17 26.70
C LEU A 92 -3.95 -23.47 25.57
N ALA A 93 -5.19 -23.01 25.70
CA ALA A 93 -6.21 -23.17 24.68
C ALA A 93 -5.85 -22.44 23.37
N GLN A 94 -5.12 -21.33 23.45
CA GLN A 94 -4.67 -20.54 22.30
C GLN A 94 -3.24 -20.84 21.85
N LYS A 95 -2.56 -21.82 22.45
CA LYS A 95 -1.15 -22.12 22.21
C LYS A 95 -0.80 -22.22 20.72
N ASP A 96 -1.56 -23.01 19.97
CA ASP A 96 -1.29 -23.24 18.54
C ASP A 96 -1.47 -21.96 17.72
N ARG A 97 -2.47 -21.15 18.08
CA ARG A 97 -2.70 -19.84 17.45
C ARG A 97 -1.53 -18.89 17.74
N ILE A 98 -1.07 -18.80 18.98
CA ILE A 98 0.08 -17.97 19.36
C ILE A 98 1.34 -18.42 18.62
N GLN A 99 1.56 -19.73 18.53
CA GLN A 99 2.71 -20.29 17.82
C GLN A 99 2.66 -20.00 16.31
N ASN A 100 1.50 -20.14 15.69
CA ASN A 100 1.32 -19.83 14.27
C ASN A 100 1.56 -18.34 13.99
N ILE A 101 0.98 -17.45 14.81
CA ILE A 101 1.22 -16.01 14.69
C ILE A 101 2.71 -15.68 14.88
N GLY A 102 3.40 -16.34 15.81
CA GLY A 102 4.84 -16.19 16.01
C GLY A 102 5.65 -16.59 14.79
N ASN A 103 5.35 -17.74 14.19
CA ASN A 103 6.00 -18.22 12.97
C ASN A 103 5.73 -17.27 11.79
N ASP A 104 4.49 -16.81 11.63
CA ASP A 104 4.11 -15.86 10.57
C ASP A 104 4.85 -14.54 10.74
N LEU A 105 4.99 -14.04 11.98
CA LEU A 105 5.73 -12.82 12.26
C LEU A 105 7.22 -12.99 11.98
N GLU A 106 7.81 -14.13 12.31
CA GLU A 106 9.20 -14.44 11.98
C GLU A 106 9.41 -14.48 10.46
N ASN A 107 8.47 -15.10 9.72
CA ASN A 107 8.50 -15.11 8.26
C ASN A 107 8.41 -13.69 7.68
N ILE A 108 7.48 -12.87 8.17
CA ILE A 108 7.36 -11.46 7.77
C ILE A 108 8.65 -10.69 8.08
N SER A 109 9.27 -10.93 9.24
CA SER A 109 10.55 -10.32 9.59
C SER A 109 11.65 -10.69 8.60
N LYS A 110 11.74 -11.96 8.18
CA LYS A 110 12.70 -12.40 7.15
C LYS A 110 12.43 -11.74 5.79
N LEU A 111 11.16 -11.56 5.42
CA LEU A 111 10.79 -10.91 4.17
C LEU A 111 11.07 -9.39 4.16
N ARG A 112 11.09 -8.74 5.32
CA ARG A 112 11.38 -7.31 5.45
C ARG A 112 12.73 -6.93 4.83
N ASP A 113 13.74 -7.77 5.01
CA ASP A 113 15.09 -7.50 4.48
C ASP A 113 15.14 -7.64 2.95
N CYS A 114 14.32 -8.52 2.38
CA CYS A 114 14.15 -8.64 0.93
C CYS A 114 13.44 -7.42 0.33
N LEU A 115 12.36 -6.96 0.96
CA LEU A 115 11.57 -5.81 0.48
C LEU A 115 12.35 -4.49 0.54
N ASN A 116 13.22 -4.33 1.54
CA ASN A 116 14.06 -3.14 1.69
C ASN A 116 15.42 -3.26 0.98
N HIS A 117 15.62 -4.28 0.15
CA HIS A 117 16.89 -4.46 -0.52
C HIS A 117 17.15 -3.28 -1.48
N PRO A 118 18.33 -2.63 -1.41
CA PRO A 118 18.64 -1.41 -2.17
C PRO A 118 18.53 -1.58 -3.69
N ALA A 119 18.66 -2.82 -4.19
CA ALA A 119 18.43 -3.14 -5.59
C ALA A 119 17.02 -2.76 -6.09
N PHE A 120 15.99 -2.77 -5.23
CA PHE A 120 14.64 -2.36 -5.62
C PHE A 120 14.48 -0.84 -5.73
N GLY A 121 15.33 -0.06 -5.03
CA GLY A 121 15.31 1.40 -5.10
C GLY A 121 15.82 1.95 -6.45
N GLU A 122 16.74 1.24 -7.10
CA GLU A 122 17.33 1.65 -8.38
C GLU A 122 16.59 1.10 -9.61
N ILE A 123 15.46 0.40 -9.45
CA ILE A 123 14.74 -0.21 -10.58
C ILE A 123 14.30 0.83 -11.62
N SER A 124 13.87 2.01 -11.18
CA SER A 124 13.44 3.07 -12.09
C SER A 124 14.61 3.62 -12.94
N THR A 125 15.78 3.78 -12.33
CA THR A 125 16.98 4.26 -13.04
C THR A 125 17.52 3.17 -13.97
N LEU A 126 17.52 1.90 -13.53
CA LEU A 126 17.91 0.76 -14.34
C LEU A 126 16.98 0.57 -15.54
N LYS A 127 15.66 0.74 -15.35
CA LYS A 127 14.68 0.69 -16.43
C LYS A 127 14.95 1.74 -17.50
N LYS A 128 15.28 2.98 -17.10
CA LYS A 128 15.65 4.04 -18.04
C LYS A 128 16.92 3.69 -18.82
N LYS A 129 17.98 3.24 -18.13
CA LYS A 129 19.22 2.78 -18.79
C LYS A 129 18.98 1.62 -19.75
N PHE A 130 18.07 0.70 -19.42
CA PHE A 130 17.73 -0.42 -20.28
C PHE A 130 16.96 0.03 -21.52
N GLU A 131 16.06 1.02 -21.40
CA GLU A 131 15.38 1.59 -22.55
C GLU A 131 16.36 2.31 -23.49
N ASP A 132 17.29 3.10 -22.93
CA ASP A 132 18.35 3.76 -23.71
C ASP A 132 19.22 2.72 -24.45
N LEU A 133 19.59 1.62 -23.76
CA LEU A 133 20.34 0.52 -24.36
C LEU A 133 19.53 -0.19 -25.46
N ARG A 134 18.23 -0.37 -25.26
CA ARG A 134 17.33 -0.98 -26.26
C ARG A 134 17.29 -0.16 -27.55
N MET A 135 17.24 1.16 -27.44
CA MET A 135 17.28 2.05 -28.60
C MET A 135 18.58 1.89 -29.38
N VAL A 136 19.73 1.94 -28.69
CA VAL A 136 21.05 1.74 -29.31
C VAL A 136 21.16 0.36 -29.96
N HIS A 137 20.66 -0.68 -29.32
CA HIS A 137 20.67 -2.04 -29.87
C HIS A 137 19.84 -2.15 -31.15
N ASN A 138 18.68 -1.48 -31.22
CA ASN A 138 17.87 -1.43 -32.44
C ASN A 138 18.61 -0.74 -33.59
N ASP A 139 19.30 0.38 -33.31
CA ASP A 139 20.10 1.09 -34.31
C ASP A 139 21.25 0.21 -34.82
N GLN A 140 21.95 -0.48 -33.90
CA GLN A 140 23.01 -1.43 -34.26
C GLN A 140 22.48 -2.58 -35.12
N TYR A 141 21.29 -3.10 -34.81
CA TYR A 141 20.66 -4.16 -35.58
C TYR A 141 20.33 -3.69 -37.01
N ALA A 142 19.75 -2.51 -37.16
CA ALA A 142 19.44 -1.93 -38.46
C ALA A 142 20.71 -1.67 -39.31
N VAL A 143 21.78 -1.17 -38.68
CA VAL A 143 23.08 -0.98 -39.35
C VAL A 143 23.69 -2.33 -39.75
N SER A 144 23.61 -3.33 -38.89
CA SER A 144 24.11 -4.69 -39.18
C SER A 144 23.38 -5.32 -40.36
N GLU A 145 22.04 -5.21 -40.41
CA GLU A 145 21.24 -5.74 -41.50
C GLU A 145 21.61 -5.08 -42.84
N LYS A 146 21.76 -3.75 -42.84
CA LYS A 146 22.23 -3.01 -44.02
C LYS A 146 23.62 -3.45 -44.46
N LEU A 147 24.57 -3.58 -43.53
CA LEU A 147 25.93 -4.00 -43.84
C LEU A 147 25.97 -5.42 -44.43
N ILE A 148 25.15 -6.33 -43.91
CA ILE A 148 25.01 -7.68 -44.44
C ILE A 148 24.48 -7.63 -45.87
N ALA A 149 23.42 -6.85 -46.13
CA ALA A 149 22.85 -6.70 -47.46
C ALA A 149 23.87 -6.11 -48.47
N ASP A 150 24.58 -5.05 -48.08
CA ASP A 150 25.61 -4.42 -48.92
C ASP A 150 26.76 -5.39 -49.23
N THR A 151 27.19 -6.17 -48.22
CA THR A 151 28.25 -7.17 -48.39
C THR A 151 27.82 -8.32 -49.30
N GLN A 152 26.58 -8.80 -49.17
CA GLN A 152 26.02 -9.81 -50.05
C GLN A 152 25.89 -9.30 -51.49
N ALA A 153 25.46 -8.06 -51.68
CA ALA A 153 25.40 -7.44 -52.99
C ALA A 153 26.80 -7.35 -53.64
N LEU A 154 27.82 -6.93 -52.87
CA LEU A 154 29.20 -6.88 -53.33
C LEU A 154 29.76 -8.28 -53.66
N LEU A 155 29.44 -9.29 -52.84
CA LEU A 155 29.86 -10.66 -53.11
C LEU A 155 29.23 -11.20 -54.40
N ASN A 156 27.96 -10.87 -54.65
CA ASN A 156 27.26 -11.26 -55.87
C ASN A 156 27.85 -10.58 -57.11
N THR A 157 28.20 -9.29 -57.04
CA THR A 157 28.84 -8.59 -58.16
C THR A 157 30.23 -9.16 -58.45
N TYR A 158 31.02 -9.43 -57.42
CA TYR A 158 32.32 -10.10 -57.56
C TYR A 158 32.17 -11.49 -58.19
N HIS A 159 31.24 -12.32 -57.69
CA HIS A 159 30.98 -13.64 -58.24
C HIS A 159 30.60 -13.58 -59.73
N ASN A 160 29.73 -12.65 -60.11
CA ASN A 160 29.33 -12.44 -61.50
C ASN A 160 30.53 -12.04 -62.38
N LEU A 161 31.37 -11.11 -61.93
CA LEU A 161 32.55 -10.66 -62.65
C LEU A 161 33.55 -11.80 -62.88
N ILE A 162 33.85 -12.60 -61.84
CA ILE A 162 34.76 -13.74 -61.95
C ILE A 162 34.20 -14.79 -62.90
N ARG A 163 32.90 -15.08 -62.82
CA ARG A 163 32.25 -16.03 -63.74
C ARG A 163 32.35 -15.56 -65.19
N ASP A 164 32.07 -14.28 -65.46
CA ASP A 164 32.07 -13.76 -66.82
C ASP A 164 33.50 -13.66 -67.38
N THR A 165 34.47 -13.30 -66.54
CA THR A 165 35.91 -13.35 -66.87
C THR A 165 36.37 -14.78 -67.16
N SER A 166 35.91 -15.76 -66.37
CA SER A 166 36.23 -17.17 -66.60
C SER A 166 35.67 -17.66 -67.93
N LYS A 167 34.43 -17.31 -68.26
CA LYS A 167 33.82 -17.61 -69.58
C LYS A 167 34.61 -16.98 -70.72
N LEU A 168 35.03 -15.72 -70.57
CA LEU A 168 35.83 -15.02 -71.58
C LEU A 168 37.19 -15.72 -71.80
N PHE A 169 37.85 -16.13 -70.72
CA PHE A 169 39.11 -16.86 -70.80
C PHE A 169 38.97 -18.22 -71.50
N ILE A 170 37.91 -18.98 -71.18
CA ILE A 170 37.58 -20.23 -71.87
C ILE A 170 37.36 -19.98 -73.36
N TYR A 171 36.59 -18.94 -73.70
CA TYR A 171 36.31 -18.57 -75.09
C TYR A 171 37.58 -18.21 -75.87
N TRP A 172 38.47 -17.41 -75.27
CA TRP A 172 39.77 -17.08 -75.87
C TRP A 172 40.65 -18.32 -76.04
N ASN A 173 40.71 -19.20 -75.04
CA ASN A 173 41.50 -20.43 -75.13
C ASN A 173 41.01 -21.35 -76.27
N LEU A 174 39.69 -21.51 -76.42
CA LEU A 174 39.11 -22.28 -77.51
C LEU A 174 39.48 -21.69 -78.88
N ARG A 175 39.45 -20.36 -79.02
CA ARG A 175 39.81 -19.67 -80.26
C ARG A 175 41.29 -19.86 -80.60
N VAL A 176 42.18 -19.69 -79.63
CA VAL A 176 43.63 -19.91 -79.81
C VAL A 176 43.89 -21.36 -80.21
N SER A 177 43.27 -22.32 -79.53
CA SER A 177 43.40 -23.75 -79.85
C SER A 177 42.92 -24.08 -81.26
N ALA A 178 41.80 -23.49 -81.71
CA ALA A 178 41.32 -23.66 -83.09
C ALA A 178 42.32 -23.12 -84.13
N THR A 179 42.94 -21.97 -83.86
CA THR A 179 43.97 -21.42 -84.76
C THR A 179 45.25 -22.26 -84.77
N THR A 180 45.68 -22.81 -83.64
CA THR A 180 46.85 -23.70 -83.60
C THR A 180 46.59 -25.05 -84.27
N THR A 181 45.38 -25.60 -84.20
CA THR A 181 45.01 -26.82 -84.94
C THR A 181 44.96 -26.56 -86.45
N SER A 182 44.55 -25.37 -86.90
CA SER A 182 44.65 -24.97 -88.32
C SER A 182 46.08 -24.70 -88.78
N MET A 183 47.02 -24.53 -87.85
CA MET A 183 48.46 -24.30 -88.09
C MET A 183 49.33 -25.51 -87.77
N SER A 184 48.76 -26.64 -87.31
CA SER A 184 49.51 -27.89 -87.19
C SER A 184 49.82 -28.40 -88.61
N PRO A 185 51.10 -28.61 -88.97
CA PRO A 185 51.47 -28.97 -90.32
C PRO A 185 50.92 -30.35 -90.68
N CYS A 186 50.47 -30.50 -91.93
CA CYS A 186 50.68 -31.76 -92.63
C CYS A 186 52.19 -31.98 -92.71
N ASP A 187 52.75 -32.64 -91.71
CA ASP A 187 54.01 -33.37 -91.85
C ASP A 187 53.65 -34.77 -92.39
N GLU A 188 53.77 -34.93 -93.70
CA GLU A 188 54.29 -36.12 -94.41
C GLU A 188 54.67 -35.75 -95.85
#